data_AF-A0A6L5XYS7-F1
#
_entry.id   AF-A0A6L5XYS7-F1
#
_cell.length_a   1.000
_cell.length_b   1.000
_cell.length_c   1.000
_cell.angle_alpha   90.00
_cell.angle_beta   90.00
_cell.angle_gamma   90.00
#
_symmetry.space_group_name_H-M   'P 1'
#
loop_
_entity.id
_entity.type
_entity.pdbx_description
1 polymer ?
#
loop_
_entity_poly.entity_id
_entity_poly.type
_entity_poly.pdbx_seq_one_letter_code
_entity_poly.pdbx_strand_id
1 'polypeptide(L)'
;MIDKVKIFAPLKNFWIQRWNLGEYIYMGIGTKNTTATNLQKALDQNLLTVINAKVESKDDHETKTITPEQFKNDLDFYMESGVFADSIDFKYELIGNDLKVYIGNMSSYCNDCITVEMVVNDGVDKNDLENVIRKVDL
;
A
#
# COMPACT_ATOMS: atom_id res chain seq x y z
N MET A 1 -10.49 -34.83 -16.46
CA MET A 1 -11.66 -34.14 -17.04
C MET A 1 -12.07 -33.06 -16.07
N ILE A 2 -11.96 -31.78 -16.45
CA ILE A 2 -12.51 -30.66 -15.69
C ILE A 2 -13.21 -29.76 -16.73
N ASP A 3 -14.45 -29.41 -16.42
CA ASP A 3 -15.43 -28.86 -17.35
C ASP A 3 -15.06 -27.48 -17.91
N LYS A 4 -15.30 -27.32 -19.22
CA LYS A 4 -15.23 -26.05 -19.92
C LYS A 4 -16.54 -25.31 -19.72
N VAL A 5 -16.60 -24.39 -18.76
CA VAL A 5 -17.63 -23.34 -18.77
C VAL A 5 -17.16 -22.22 -19.69
N LYS A 6 -17.78 -22.13 -20.87
CA LYS A 6 -17.71 -20.97 -21.75
C LYS A 6 -18.58 -19.87 -21.16
N ILE A 7 -18.00 -18.71 -20.85
CA ILE A 7 -18.75 -17.45 -20.74
C ILE A 7 -18.21 -16.52 -21.82
N PHE A 8 -19.13 -16.02 -22.65
CA PHE A 8 -18.88 -15.16 -23.80
C PHE A 8 -19.34 -13.73 -23.50
N ALA A 9 -18.56 -12.77 -24.02
CA ALA A 9 -18.86 -11.35 -24.31
C ALA A 9 -18.50 -10.27 -23.24
N PRO A 10 -18.25 -9.00 -23.63
CA PRO A 10 -17.25 -8.55 -24.62
C PRO A 10 -16.39 -7.34 -24.15
N LEU A 11 -15.16 -7.25 -24.68
CA LEU A 11 -14.36 -6.03 -24.98
C LEU A 11 -14.17 -4.94 -23.89
N LYS A 12 -12.99 -4.95 -23.26
CA LYS A 12 -11.89 -3.96 -23.42
C LYS A 12 -10.77 -4.27 -22.41
N ASN A 13 -9.51 -4.17 -22.83
CA ASN A 13 -8.26 -4.31 -22.06
C ASN A 13 -7.64 -5.72 -22.06
N PHE A 14 -7.11 -6.05 -23.23
CA PHE A 14 -6.31 -7.23 -23.53
C PHE A 14 -4.85 -7.01 -23.10
N TRP A 15 -4.55 -7.00 -21.78
CA TRP A 15 -3.18 -7.08 -21.25
C TRP A 15 -3.11 -7.77 -19.87
N ILE A 16 -4.00 -8.71 -19.58
CA ILE A 16 -3.86 -9.60 -18.40
C ILE A 16 -3.06 -10.80 -18.85
N GLN A 17 -1.73 -10.67 -18.86
CA GLN A 17 -0.87 -11.85 -18.94
C GLN A 17 -1.11 -12.70 -17.70
N ARG A 18 -1.24 -13.99 -17.97
CA ARG A 18 -1.73 -15.06 -17.11
C ARG A 18 -0.68 -15.37 -16.03
N TRP A 19 -0.82 -14.82 -14.83
CA TRP A 19 -0.04 -15.19 -13.65
C TRP A 19 -0.92 -16.00 -12.68
N ASN A 20 -0.41 -17.13 -12.22
CA ASN A 20 -1.14 -18.11 -11.39
C ASN A 20 -1.43 -17.56 -9.98
N LEU A 21 -2.71 -17.25 -9.75
CA LEU A 21 -3.55 -17.43 -8.55
C LEU A 21 -2.86 -17.77 -7.21
N GLY A 22 -2.78 -16.73 -6.37
CA GLY A 22 -2.64 -16.80 -4.92
C GLY A 22 -2.26 -15.41 -4.41
N GLU A 23 -3.22 -14.62 -3.95
CA GLU A 23 -3.02 -13.33 -3.23
C GLU A 23 -2.73 -12.04 -4.04
N TYR A 24 -2.09 -12.09 -5.21
CA TYR A 24 -1.71 -10.85 -5.94
C TYR A 24 -2.83 -10.14 -6.74
N ILE A 25 -4.07 -10.66 -6.74
CA ILE A 25 -5.14 -10.22 -7.66
C ILE A 25 -6.07 -9.13 -7.13
N TYR A 26 -5.87 -8.60 -5.92
CA TYR A 26 -6.77 -7.58 -5.34
C TYR A 26 -6.26 -6.14 -5.33
N MET A 27 -5.01 -5.84 -5.72
CA MET A 27 -4.46 -4.47 -5.57
C MET A 27 -4.69 -3.53 -6.77
N GLY A 28 -5.51 -3.92 -7.76
CA GLY A 28 -5.62 -3.22 -9.04
C GLY A 28 -6.82 -2.27 -9.24
N ILE A 29 -7.81 -2.24 -8.34
CA ILE A 29 -9.04 -1.47 -8.55
C ILE A 29 -9.36 -0.69 -7.27
N GLY A 30 -8.60 0.38 -6.98
CA GLY A 30 -8.90 1.26 -5.83
C GLY A 30 -7.69 1.91 -5.16
N THR A 31 -6.48 1.44 -5.42
CA THR A 31 -5.27 2.00 -4.80
C THR A 31 -4.87 3.34 -5.41
N LYS A 32 -4.54 4.31 -4.56
CA LYS A 32 -4.07 5.66 -4.92
C LYS A 32 -2.59 5.80 -4.58
N ASN A 33 -1.89 6.68 -5.29
CA ASN A 33 -0.49 6.99 -4.99
C ASN A 33 -0.38 7.91 -3.78
N THR A 34 0.62 7.66 -2.93
CA THR A 34 1.08 8.56 -1.87
C THR A 34 2.60 8.66 -1.91
N THR A 35 3.22 9.26 -0.90
CA THR A 35 4.67 9.34 -0.71
C THR A 35 4.98 9.06 0.76
N ALA A 36 6.20 8.64 1.06
CA ALA A 36 6.67 8.50 2.44
C ALA A 36 6.49 9.81 3.22
N THR A 37 6.79 10.96 2.57
CA THR A 37 6.59 12.30 3.14
C THR A 37 5.14 12.56 3.54
N ASN A 38 4.18 12.25 2.67
CA ASN A 38 2.77 12.49 2.94
C ASN A 38 2.24 11.58 4.06
N LEU A 39 2.71 10.34 4.08
CA LEU A 39 2.36 9.40 5.14
C LEU A 39 2.92 9.83 6.50
N GLN A 40 4.19 10.25 6.55
CA GLN A 40 4.82 10.77 7.76
C GLN A 40 4.08 12.00 8.29
N LYS A 41 3.76 12.96 7.41
CA LYS A 41 2.95 14.13 7.79
C LYS A 41 1.61 13.77 8.42
N ALA A 42 0.90 12.77 7.88
CA ALA A 42 -0.38 12.33 8.44
C ALA A 42 -0.23 11.68 9.82
N LEU A 43 0.89 10.97 10.06
CA LEU A 43 1.22 10.41 11.37
C LEU A 43 1.60 11.50 12.39
N ASP A 44 2.42 12.47 11.98
CA ASP A 44 2.85 13.60 12.82
C ASP A 44 1.70 14.52 13.21
N GLN A 45 0.75 14.72 12.29
CA GLN A 45 -0.49 15.46 12.54
C GLN A 45 -1.53 14.65 13.31
N ASN A 46 -1.21 13.41 13.73
CA ASN A 46 -2.10 12.51 14.44
C ASN A 46 -3.44 12.29 13.71
N LEU A 47 -3.40 12.22 12.38
CA LEU A 47 -4.58 11.91 11.55
C LEU A 47 -4.83 10.41 11.47
N LEU A 48 -3.76 9.62 11.56
CA LEU A 48 -3.75 8.18 11.45
C LEU A 48 -3.05 7.55 12.65
N THR A 49 -3.51 6.37 13.05
CA THR A 49 -2.80 5.49 13.98
C THR A 49 -2.44 4.19 13.27
N VAL A 50 -1.17 3.80 13.37
CA VAL A 50 -0.69 2.50 12.88
C VAL A 50 -1.17 1.41 13.82
N ILE A 51 -1.91 0.45 13.28
CA ILE A 51 -2.43 -0.71 14.03
C ILE A 51 -1.47 -1.89 13.89
N ASN A 52 -0.97 -2.11 12.67
CA ASN A 52 -0.19 -3.28 12.33
C ASN A 52 0.67 -3.03 11.10
N ALA A 53 1.81 -3.70 11.00
CA ALA A 53 2.64 -3.70 9.81
C ALA A 53 3.21 -5.09 9.56
N LYS A 54 3.13 -5.54 8.32
CA LYS A 54 3.62 -6.84 7.86
C LYS A 54 4.63 -6.64 6.75
N VAL A 55 5.74 -7.34 6.84
CA VAL A 55 6.75 -7.46 5.79
C VAL A 55 6.60 -8.83 5.16
N GLU A 56 6.45 -8.88 3.84
CA GLU A 56 6.39 -10.11 3.05
C GLU A 56 7.56 -10.13 2.08
N SER A 57 8.31 -11.22 2.04
CA SER A 57 9.33 -11.46 1.01
C SER A 57 8.70 -12.15 -0.20
N LYS A 58 8.90 -11.58 -1.39
CA LYS A 58 8.34 -12.09 -2.65
C LYS A 58 8.96 -13.42 -3.08
N ASP A 59 10.21 -13.68 -2.71
CA ASP A 59 10.95 -14.87 -3.12
C ASP A 59 10.54 -16.14 -2.34
N ASP A 60 10.35 -16.02 -1.02
CA ASP A 60 10.06 -17.14 -0.13
C ASP A 60 8.63 -17.13 0.46
N HIS A 61 7.88 -16.06 0.22
CA HIS A 61 6.54 -15.83 0.77
C HIS A 61 6.49 -15.85 2.31
N GLU A 62 7.63 -15.62 2.98
CA GLU A 62 7.65 -15.47 4.43
C GLU A 62 7.05 -14.12 4.81
N THR A 63 6.12 -14.15 5.77
CA THR A 63 5.53 -12.94 6.35
C THR A 63 5.99 -12.75 7.79
N LYS A 64 6.47 -11.55 8.10
CA LYS A 64 6.87 -11.13 9.45
C LYS A 64 6.06 -9.92 9.88
N THR A 65 5.51 -9.96 11.07
CA THR A 65 4.84 -8.79 11.68
C THR A 65 5.86 -7.95 12.42
N ILE A 66 5.84 -6.63 12.20
CA ILE A 66 6.61 -5.65 12.96
C ILE A 66 5.67 -4.78 13.80
N THR A 67 6.19 -4.22 14.88
CA THR A 67 5.38 -3.36 15.76
C THR A 67 5.12 -2.01 15.08
N PRO A 68 4.01 -1.33 15.45
CA PRO A 68 3.76 0.06 15.02
C PRO A 68 4.92 1.01 15.31
N GLU A 69 5.60 0.86 16.45
CA GLU A 69 6.76 1.66 16.84
C GLU A 69 7.96 1.40 15.93
N GLN A 70 8.26 0.12 15.64
CA GLN A 70 9.33 -0.24 14.71
C GLN A 70 9.07 0.34 13.32
N PHE A 71 7.84 0.20 12.80
CA PHE A 71 7.47 0.77 11.52
C PHE A 71 7.68 2.29 11.46
N LYS A 72 7.27 3.03 12.51
CA LYS A 72 7.45 4.49 12.57
C LYS A 72 8.94 4.86 12.56
N ASN A 73 9.75 4.20 13.38
CA ASN A 73 11.20 4.45 13.43
C ASN A 73 11.87 4.17 12.06
N ASP A 74 11.49 3.08 11.39
CA ASP A 74 12.03 2.73 10.08
C ASP A 74 11.60 3.74 9.00
N LEU A 75 10.36 4.22 9.06
CA LEU A 75 9.86 5.27 8.17
C LEU A 75 10.62 6.59 8.39
N ASP A 76 10.87 6.99 9.63
CA ASP A 76 11.63 8.20 9.95
C ASP A 76 13.07 8.11 9.45
N PHE A 77 13.74 6.98 9.66
CA PHE A 77 15.08 6.74 9.12
C PHE A 77 15.10 6.77 7.58
N TYR A 78 14.08 6.17 6.94
CA TYR A 78 13.94 6.23 5.48
C TYR A 78 13.72 7.67 5.00
N MET A 79 12.97 8.50 5.72
CA MET A 79 12.80 9.92 5.42
C MET A 79 14.09 10.73 5.58
N GLU A 80 14.92 10.40 6.59
CA GLU A 80 16.24 11.02 6.79
C GLU A 80 17.26 10.66 5.71
N SER A 81 17.04 9.59 4.95
CA SER A 81 17.93 9.15 3.87
C SER A 81 17.99 10.12 2.66
N GLY A 82 17.10 11.11 2.62
CA GLY A 82 17.07 12.16 1.60
C GLY A 82 16.64 11.62 0.23
N VAL A 83 17.61 11.38 -0.67
CA VAL A 83 17.33 11.03 -2.08
C VAL A 83 16.56 9.71 -2.20
N PHE A 84 16.71 8.78 -1.25
CA PHE A 84 16.00 7.51 -1.31
C PHE A 84 14.54 7.63 -0.86
N ALA A 85 14.13 8.67 -0.14
CA ALA A 85 12.77 8.80 0.38
C ALA A 85 11.68 8.74 -0.72
N ASP A 86 12.02 9.20 -1.94
CA ASP A 86 11.12 9.20 -3.10
C ASP A 86 11.36 8.01 -4.07
N SER A 87 12.22 7.06 -3.72
CA SER A 87 12.64 5.98 -4.64
C SER A 87 11.73 4.76 -4.63
N ILE A 88 10.96 4.53 -3.56
CA ILE A 88 10.07 3.38 -3.40
C ILE A 88 8.61 3.79 -3.68
N ASP A 89 7.83 2.87 -4.25
CA ASP A 89 6.40 3.09 -4.44
C ASP A 89 5.63 2.99 -3.12
N PHE A 90 4.83 4.02 -2.84
CA PHE A 90 3.84 4.02 -1.78
C PHE A 90 2.45 4.16 -2.39
N LYS A 91 1.59 3.19 -2.08
CA LYS A 91 0.17 3.22 -2.46
C LYS A 91 -0.70 3.04 -1.24
N TYR A 92 -1.94 3.54 -1.31
CA TYR A 92 -2.90 3.33 -0.25
C TYR A 92 -4.30 3.02 -0.76
N GLU A 93 -5.08 2.40 0.09
CA GLU A 93 -6.51 2.20 -0.05
C GLU A 93 -7.20 2.66 1.24
N LEU A 94 -8.22 3.51 1.13
CA LEU A 94 -9.02 4.01 2.24
C LEU A 94 -10.45 3.46 2.11
N ILE A 95 -10.87 2.63 3.08
CA ILE A 95 -12.21 2.04 3.15
C ILE A 95 -12.80 2.37 4.51
N GLY A 96 -13.85 3.20 4.54
CA GLY A 96 -14.41 3.63 5.81
C GLY A 96 -13.36 4.44 6.59
N ASN A 97 -12.99 3.97 7.78
CA ASN A 97 -11.92 4.55 8.60
C ASN A 97 -10.63 3.72 8.55
N ASP A 98 -10.61 2.63 7.79
CA ASP A 98 -9.44 1.78 7.67
C ASP A 98 -8.62 2.23 6.47
N LEU A 99 -7.32 2.42 6.68
CA LEU A 99 -6.37 2.78 5.65
C LEU A 99 -5.29 1.70 5.56
N LYS A 100 -5.12 1.13 4.37
CA LYS A 100 -4.03 0.20 4.07
C LYS A 100 -3.00 0.88 3.21
N VAL A 101 -1.74 0.83 3.61
CA VAL A 101 -0.60 1.28 2.80
C VAL A 101 0.17 0.07 2.29
N TYR A 102 0.54 0.13 1.02
CA TYR A 102 1.36 -0.85 0.33
C TYR A 102 2.67 -0.16 -0.09
N ILE A 103 3.79 -0.69 0.36
CA ILE A 103 5.12 -0.11 0.15
C ILE A 103 6.00 -1.15 -0.55
N GLY A 104 6.53 -0.81 -1.73
CA GLY A 104 7.37 -1.73 -2.52
C GLY A 104 6.61 -2.82 -3.26
N ASN A 105 5.29 -2.94 -3.05
CA ASN A 105 4.47 -4.01 -3.65
C ASN A 105 4.43 -3.94 -5.18
N MET A 106 4.52 -2.75 -5.79
CA MET A 106 4.49 -2.59 -7.24
C MET A 106 5.89 -2.56 -7.87
N SER A 107 6.94 -2.40 -7.07
CA SER A 107 8.31 -2.44 -7.54
C SER A 107 8.77 -3.88 -7.80
N SER A 108 9.25 -4.16 -9.01
CA SER A 108 9.94 -5.41 -9.33
C SER A 108 11.33 -5.52 -8.69
N TYR A 109 11.83 -4.43 -8.09
CA TYR A 109 13.15 -4.34 -7.47
C TYR A 109 13.12 -4.52 -5.94
N CYS A 110 11.92 -4.51 -5.33
CA CYS A 110 11.73 -4.77 -3.91
C CYS A 110 11.40 -6.25 -3.70
N ASN A 111 12.32 -7.02 -3.11
CA ASN A 111 12.00 -8.38 -2.65
C ASN A 111 11.05 -8.32 -1.46
N ASP A 112 11.37 -7.49 -0.48
CA ASP A 112 10.54 -7.29 0.70
C ASP A 112 9.53 -6.17 0.44
N CYS A 113 8.27 -6.44 0.74
CA CYS A 113 7.16 -5.50 0.61
C CYS A 113 6.48 -5.32 1.95
N ILE A 114 5.94 -4.13 2.19
CA ILE A 114 5.33 -3.81 3.49
C ILE A 114 3.86 -3.48 3.26
N THR A 115 2.99 -4.18 4.00
CA THR A 115 1.58 -3.82 4.14
C THR A 115 1.36 -3.26 5.53
N VAL A 116 0.85 -2.03 5.60
CA VAL A 116 0.60 -1.32 6.85
C VAL A 116 -0.89 -1.09 7.01
N GLU A 117 -1.45 -1.49 8.13
CA GLU A 117 -2.84 -1.27 8.49
C GLU A 117 -2.89 -0.11 9.47
N MET A 118 -3.69 0.90 9.13
CA MET A 118 -3.87 2.11 9.90
C MET A 118 -5.36 2.41 10.05
N VAL A 119 -5.70 3.18 11.07
CA VAL A 119 -7.05 3.71 11.27
C VAL A 119 -7.00 5.23 11.26
N VAL A 120 -8.04 5.84 10.68
CA VAL A 120 -8.30 7.27 10.81
C VAL A 120 -8.73 7.56 12.23
N ASN A 121 -8.05 8.51 12.88
CA ASN A 121 -8.35 8.90 14.25
C ASN A 121 -9.71 9.59 14.37
N ASP A 122 -10.34 9.47 15.54
CA ASP A 122 -11.66 10.07 15.79
C ASP A 122 -11.64 11.58 15.59
N GLY A 123 -12.67 12.11 14.91
CA GLY A 123 -12.82 13.54 14.64
C GLY A 123 -12.03 14.07 13.43
N VAL A 124 -11.23 13.23 12.76
CA VAL A 124 -10.55 13.60 11.52
C VAL A 124 -11.53 13.57 10.34
N ASP A 125 -11.59 14.66 9.58
CA ASP A 125 -12.33 14.70 8.32
C ASP A 125 -11.57 13.95 7.22
N LYS A 126 -12.29 13.13 6.44
CA LYS A 126 -11.67 12.27 5.43
C LYS A 126 -11.16 13.04 4.22
N ASN A 127 -11.77 14.18 3.88
CA ASN A 127 -11.28 15.01 2.79
C ASN A 127 -9.98 15.70 3.21
N ASP A 128 -9.88 16.15 4.45
CA ASP A 128 -8.65 16.72 5.01
C ASP A 128 -7.52 15.67 5.01
N LEU A 129 -7.82 14.44 5.46
CA LEU A 129 -6.88 13.33 5.37
C LEU A 129 -6.44 13.08 3.91
N GLU A 130 -7.39 12.93 2.99
CA GLU A 130 -7.11 12.70 1.56
C GLU A 130 -6.24 13.81 0.95
N ASN A 131 -6.44 15.07 1.36
CA ASN A 131 -5.60 16.19 0.91
C ASN A 131 -4.15 16.09 1.41
N VAL A 132 -3.92 15.51 2.58
CA VAL A 132 -2.58 15.28 3.13
C VAL A 132 -1.92 14.06 2.49
N ILE A 133 -2.64 12.94 2.37
CA ILE A 133 -2.03 11.67 1.97
C ILE A 133 -1.90 11.52 0.46
N ARG A 134 -2.79 12.10 -0.35
CA ARG A 134 -2.76 11.90 -1.80
C ARG A 134 -1.48 12.50 -2.41
N LYS A 135 -0.79 11.74 -3.26
CA LYS A 135 0.27 12.31 -4.10
C LYS A 135 -0.36 13.29 -5.10
N VAL A 136 0.11 14.53 -5.09
CA VAL A 136 -0.25 15.53 -6.12
C VAL A 136 0.82 15.44 -7.20
N ASP A 137 0.44 14.92 -8.37
CA ASP A 137 1.29 15.01 -9.54
C ASP A 137 1.24 16.47 -10.03
N LEU A 138 2.37 17.18 -9.92
CA LEU A 138 2.54 18.56 -10.43
C LEU A 138 2.64 18.58 -11.96
#